data_AF-A0A291GM88-F1
#
_entry.id   AF-A0A291GM88-F1
#
_cell.length_a   1.000
_cell.length_b   1.000
_cell.length_c   1.000
_cell.angle_alpha   90.00
_cell.angle_beta   90.00
_cell.angle_gamma   90.00
#
_symmetry.space_group_name_H-M   'P 1'
#
loop_
_entity.id
_entity.type
_entity.pdbx_description
1 polymer ?
#
loop_
_entity_poly.entity_id
_entity_poly.type
_entity_poly.pdbx_seq_one_letter_code
_entity_poly.pdbx_strand_id
1 'polypeptide(L)'
;MRPVVHGPTVDEQTRCVHYRTARDVIAIRFACCRRYYPCHLCHEETADHPSRPWPPGSGQQLAVLCGVCWTQLRIDDYVGASQCPQCGAAFNPGCAAHHPLYFG
;
A
#
# COMPACT_ATOMS: atom_id res chain seq x y z
N MET A 1 -11.17 -6.84 -13.23
CA MET A 1 -11.75 -6.86 -11.87
C MET A 1 -10.77 -6.15 -10.94
N ARG A 2 -11.25 -5.31 -10.02
CA ARG A 2 -10.39 -4.57 -9.06
C ARG A 2 -9.86 -5.54 -7.98
N PRO A 3 -8.60 -5.39 -7.50
CA PRO A 3 -8.12 -6.15 -6.34
C PRO A 3 -8.97 -5.93 -5.10
N VAL A 4 -9.06 -6.94 -4.23
CA VAL A 4 -9.68 -6.79 -2.91
C VAL A 4 -8.71 -6.10 -1.96
N VAL A 5 -9.20 -5.09 -1.24
CA VAL A 5 -8.45 -4.38 -0.19
C VAL A 5 -9.09 -4.75 1.16
N HIS A 6 -8.26 -5.24 2.07
CA HIS A 6 -8.65 -5.74 3.38
C HIS A 6 -8.43 -4.67 4.47
N GLY A 7 -9.05 -4.90 5.63
CA GLY A 7 -9.00 -3.98 6.76
C GLY A 7 -10.11 -2.92 6.74
N PRO A 8 -10.19 -2.08 7.78
CA PRO A 8 -11.24 -1.07 7.94
C PRO A 8 -11.01 0.14 7.01
N THR A 9 -11.39 0.00 5.74
CA THR A 9 -11.41 1.12 4.77
C THR A 9 -12.57 2.07 5.04
N VAL A 10 -12.39 3.35 4.71
CA VAL A 10 -13.42 4.40 4.88
C VAL A 10 -14.00 4.90 3.55
N ASP A 11 -13.39 4.49 2.43
CA ASP A 11 -13.82 4.84 1.08
C ASP A 11 -13.33 3.81 0.04
N GLU A 12 -13.62 4.08 -1.23
CA GLU A 12 -13.15 3.26 -2.36
C GLU A 12 -11.73 3.60 -2.83
N GLN A 13 -11.04 4.55 -2.19
CA GLN A 13 -9.69 4.99 -2.55
C GLN A 13 -8.63 4.48 -1.57
N THR A 14 -8.93 3.37 -0.92
CA THR A 14 -8.06 2.65 0.02
C THR A 14 -7.70 3.41 1.29
N ARG A 15 -8.32 4.57 1.57
CA ARG A 15 -8.10 5.25 2.87
C ARG A 15 -8.65 4.38 3.99
N CYS A 16 -8.06 4.43 5.17
CA CYS A 16 -8.50 3.65 6.31
C CYS A 16 -8.77 4.51 7.55
N VAL A 17 -9.30 3.89 8.59
CA VAL A 17 -9.56 4.55 9.87
C VAL A 17 -8.30 5.13 10.52
N HIS A 18 -7.11 4.60 10.22
CA HIS A 18 -5.82 5.06 10.73
C HIS A 18 -5.26 6.27 9.95
N TYR A 19 -5.33 6.23 8.61
CA TYR A 19 -4.78 7.26 7.72
C TYR A 19 -5.79 7.59 6.62
N ARG A 20 -6.23 8.85 6.57
CA ARG A 20 -7.39 9.30 5.76
C ARG A 20 -7.27 10.72 5.21
N THR A 21 -6.06 11.24 5.07
CA THR A 21 -5.81 12.46 4.31
C THR A 21 -6.11 12.22 2.83
N ALA A 22 -6.25 13.29 2.06
CA ALA A 22 -6.47 13.19 0.62
C ALA A 22 -5.36 12.40 -0.13
N ARG A 23 -4.16 12.28 0.46
CA ARG A 23 -2.98 11.62 -0.12
C ARG A 23 -2.77 10.18 0.36
N ASP A 24 -3.57 9.68 1.32
CA ASP A 24 -3.48 8.32 1.85
C ASP A 24 -4.18 7.30 0.94
N VAL A 25 -3.83 7.33 -0.34
CA VAL A 25 -4.51 6.61 -1.42
C VAL A 25 -3.70 5.43 -1.94
N ILE A 26 -2.90 4.81 -1.08
CA ILE A 26 -2.16 3.59 -1.40
C ILE A 26 -2.62 2.44 -0.52
N ALA A 27 -2.64 1.24 -1.09
CA ALA A 27 -2.66 0.00 -0.34
C ALA A 27 -1.41 -0.82 -0.68
N ILE A 28 -0.86 -1.49 0.33
CA ILE A 28 0.34 -2.31 0.21
C ILE A 28 -0.08 -3.78 0.16
N ARG A 29 0.48 -4.53 -0.79
CA ARG A 29 0.39 -5.99 -0.83
C ARG A 29 1.42 -6.55 0.13
N PHE A 30 0.99 -7.20 1.20
CA PHE A 30 1.93 -7.72 2.20
C PHE A 30 2.59 -9.01 1.71
N ALA A 31 3.89 -9.18 2.02
CA ALA A 31 4.65 -10.32 1.52
C ALA A 31 4.18 -11.65 2.12
N CYS A 32 3.71 -11.63 3.38
CA CYS A 32 3.25 -12.80 4.12
C CYS A 32 2.01 -13.47 3.52
N CYS A 33 1.00 -12.69 3.10
CA CYS A 33 -0.30 -13.24 2.67
C CYS A 33 -0.73 -12.83 1.27
N ARG A 34 0.05 -11.98 0.58
CA ARG A 34 -0.25 -11.49 -0.77
C ARG A 34 -1.58 -10.73 -0.88
N ARG A 35 -2.10 -10.19 0.24
CA ARG A 35 -3.32 -9.38 0.32
C ARG A 35 -2.98 -7.90 0.41
N TYR A 36 -3.85 -7.05 -0.14
CA TYR A 36 -3.72 -5.60 -0.04
C TYR A 36 -4.35 -5.08 1.26
N TYR A 37 -3.61 -4.24 1.98
CA TYR A 37 -4.11 -3.48 3.12
C TYR A 37 -3.70 -2.01 2.98
N PRO A 38 -4.52 -1.04 3.43
CA PRO A 38 -4.18 0.38 3.43
C PRO A 38 -2.89 0.72 4.18
N CYS A 39 -2.63 0.04 5.30
CA CYS A 39 -1.46 0.27 6.15
C CYS A 39 -1.11 -0.94 7.03
N HIS A 40 0.04 -0.89 7.69
CA HIS A 40 0.49 -1.90 8.65
C HIS A 40 -0.48 -2.12 9.81
N LEU A 41 -1.08 -1.06 10.37
CA LEU A 41 -2.04 -1.18 11.47
C LEU A 41 -3.29 -1.95 11.05
N CYS A 42 -3.82 -1.69 9.84
CA CYS A 42 -4.95 -2.46 9.32
C CYS A 42 -4.61 -3.94 9.15
N HIS A 43 -3.38 -4.27 8.73
CA HIS A 43 -2.94 -5.66 8.65
C HIS A 43 -2.83 -6.27 10.05
N GLU A 44 -2.16 -5.61 10.99
CA GLU A 44 -1.97 -6.09 12.36
C GLU A 44 -3.30 -6.34 13.10
N GLU A 45 -4.30 -5.49 12.88
CA GLU A 45 -5.62 -5.62 13.49
C GLU A 45 -6.44 -6.79 12.92
N THR A 46 -6.31 -7.07 11.62
CA THR A 46 -7.28 -7.95 10.92
C THR A 46 -6.68 -9.22 10.33
N ALA A 47 -5.35 -9.34 10.28
CA ALA A 47 -4.67 -10.58 9.91
C ALA A 47 -4.43 -11.45 11.14
N ASP A 48 -4.46 -12.76 10.93
CA ASP A 48 -4.20 -13.80 11.93
C ASP A 48 -2.70 -14.12 12.08
N HIS A 49 -1.82 -13.28 11.52
CA HIS A 49 -0.37 -13.49 11.50
C HIS A 49 0.39 -12.17 11.45
N PRO A 50 1.65 -12.14 11.92
CA PRO A 50 2.49 -10.95 11.85
C PRO A 50 2.84 -10.58 10.41
N SER A 51 2.96 -9.28 10.13
CA SER A 51 3.43 -8.78 8.85
C SER A 51 4.88 -9.17 8.58
N ARG A 52 5.21 -9.39 7.30
CA ARG A 52 6.59 -9.56 6.84
C ARG A 52 6.87 -8.57 5.71
N PRO A 53 7.99 -7.82 5.76
CA PRO A 53 8.39 -7.00 4.64
C PRO A 53 8.76 -7.88 3.44
N TRP A 54 8.65 -7.33 2.25
CA TRP A 54 9.22 -7.96 1.06
C TRP A 54 10.74 -8.08 1.20
N PRO A 55 11.34 -9.22 0.82
CA PRO A 55 12.78 -9.38 0.94
C PRO A 55 13.52 -8.43 -0.03
N PRO A 56 14.78 -8.08 0.26
CA PRO A 56 15.64 -7.33 -0.66
C PRO A 56 15.63 -7.95 -2.06
N GLY A 57 15.68 -7.11 -3.10
CA GLY A 57 15.60 -7.56 -4.49
C GLY A 57 14.18 -7.80 -5.01
N SER A 58 13.14 -7.52 -4.21
CA SER A 58 11.73 -7.64 -4.63
C SER A 58 11.21 -6.45 -5.45
N GLY A 59 12.07 -5.54 -5.91
CA GLY A 59 11.70 -4.26 -6.53
C GLY A 59 10.66 -4.36 -7.65
N GLN A 60 10.71 -5.45 -8.44
CA GLN A 60 9.82 -5.71 -9.57
C GLN A 60 8.46 -6.29 -9.19
N GLN A 61 8.19 -6.52 -7.90
CA GLN A 61 6.93 -7.09 -7.43
C GLN A 61 5.81 -6.05 -7.47
N LEU A 62 4.66 -6.42 -8.03
CA LEU A 62 3.44 -5.61 -7.98
C LEU A 62 2.86 -5.63 -6.57
N ALA A 63 3.35 -4.72 -5.73
CA ALA A 63 3.09 -4.71 -4.29
C ALA A 63 2.48 -3.40 -3.77
N VAL A 64 2.23 -2.43 -4.64
CA VAL A 64 1.56 -1.18 -4.28
C VAL A 64 0.34 -1.02 -5.17
N LEU A 65 -0.78 -0.57 -4.61
CA LEU A 65 -2.01 -0.30 -5.33
C LEU A 65 -2.36 1.16 -5.14
N CYS A 66 -2.52 1.91 -6.24
CA CYS A 66 -3.09 3.25 -6.17
C CYS A 66 -4.62 3.14 -6.03
N GLY A 67 -5.20 3.64 -4.94
CA GLY A 67 -6.63 3.63 -4.70
C GLY A 67 -7.45 4.54 -5.62
N VAL A 68 -6.82 5.53 -6.27
CA VAL A 68 -7.51 6.44 -7.20
C VAL A 68 -7.79 5.75 -8.53
N CYS A 69 -6.75 5.20 -9.18
CA CYS A 69 -6.87 4.58 -10.50
C CYS A 69 -6.83 3.05 -10.48
N TRP A 70 -6.67 2.44 -9.31
CA TRP A 70 -6.58 0.99 -9.11
C TRP A 70 -5.43 0.30 -9.87
N THR A 71 -4.43 1.06 -10.30
CA THR A 71 -3.21 0.53 -10.90
C THR A 71 -2.35 -0.13 -9.84
N GLN A 72 -1.93 -1.37 -10.09
CA GLN A 72 -0.90 -2.05 -9.33
C GLN A 72 0.46 -1.57 -9.82
N LEU A 73 1.28 -1.05 -8.91
CA LEU A 73 2.61 -0.52 -9.15
C LEU A 73 3.66 -1.49 -8.60
N ARG A 74 4.83 -1.50 -9.25
CA ARG A 74 6.01 -2.17 -8.71
C ARG A 74 6.52 -1.41 -7.49
N ILE A 75 7.24 -2.09 -6.61
CA ILE A 75 7.89 -1.45 -5.45
C ILE A 75 8.82 -0.32 -5.93
N ASP A 76 9.66 -0.60 -6.94
CA ASP A 76 10.61 0.40 -7.47
C ASP A 76 9.90 1.63 -8.07
N ASP A 77 8.74 1.44 -8.69
CA ASP A 77 7.94 2.52 -9.26
C ASP A 77 7.29 3.41 -8.16
N TYR A 78 7.23 2.94 -6.92
CA TYR A 78 6.62 3.65 -5.78
C TYR A 78 7.64 4.28 -4.82
N VAL A 79 8.72 3.57 -4.47
CA VAL A 79 9.63 3.96 -3.37
C VAL A 79 10.27 5.35 -3.56
N GLY A 80 10.42 5.82 -4.81
CA GLY A 80 10.91 7.16 -5.14
C GLY A 80 9.86 8.13 -5.70
N ALA A 81 8.58 7.74 -5.73
CA ALA A 81 7.54 8.51 -6.40
C ALA A 81 6.77 9.42 -5.42
N SER A 82 6.54 10.67 -5.82
CA SER A 82 5.65 11.60 -5.11
C SER A 82 4.19 11.53 -5.56
N GLN A 83 3.93 10.82 -6.65
CA GLN A 83 2.61 10.68 -7.26
C GLN A 83 2.48 9.38 -8.05
N CYS A 84 1.25 8.95 -8.30
CA CYS A 84 0.98 7.80 -9.17
C CYS A 84 1.47 8.09 -10.59
N PRO A 85 2.32 7.22 -11.18
CA PRO A 85 2.80 7.41 -12.55
C PRO A 85 1.69 7.20 -13.60
N GLN A 86 0.58 6.57 -13.22
CA GLN A 86 -0.56 6.38 -14.11
C GLN A 86 -1.47 7.63 -14.11
N CYS A 87 -2.02 8.01 -12.95
CA CYS A 87 -3.08 9.01 -12.88
C CYS A 87 -2.66 10.36 -12.28
N GLY A 88 -1.42 10.50 -11.82
CA GLY A 88 -0.92 11.74 -11.21
C GLY A 88 -1.43 12.04 -9.80
N ALA A 89 -2.20 11.14 -9.18
CA ALA A 89 -2.63 11.31 -7.79
C ALA A 89 -1.42 11.43 -6.84
N ALA A 90 -1.41 12.48 -6.02
CA ALA A 90 -0.32 12.73 -5.07
C ALA A 90 -0.29 11.68 -3.95
N PHE A 91 0.90 11.16 -3.65
CA PHE A 91 1.13 10.26 -2.53
C PHE A 91 1.51 11.02 -1.27
N ASN A 92 1.26 10.41 -0.12
CA ASN A 92 1.64 10.99 1.16
C ASN A 92 3.16 10.78 1.40
N PRO A 93 3.99 11.84 1.48
CA PRO A 93 5.42 11.68 1.74
C PRO A 93 5.71 11.05 3.10
N GLY A 94 4.79 11.15 4.07
CA GLY A 94 4.92 10.49 5.37
C GLY A 94 4.93 8.96 5.29
N CYS A 95 4.43 8.36 4.19
CA CYS A 95 4.49 6.91 4.00
C CYS A 95 5.92 6.38 3.89
N ALA A 96 6.89 7.21 3.49
CA ALA A 96 8.29 6.84 3.43
C ALA A 96 8.86 6.40 4.79
N ALA A 97 8.36 6.97 5.89
CA ALA A 97 8.75 6.57 7.25
C ALA A 97 8.36 5.12 7.58
N HIS A 98 7.39 4.55 6.86
CA HIS A 98 6.92 3.18 7.04
C HIS A 98 7.49 2.20 6.01
N HIS A 99 8.30 2.64 5.04
CA HIS A 99 8.88 1.75 4.04
C HIS A 99 9.58 0.52 4.63
N PRO A 100 10.37 0.62 5.73
CA PRO A 100 11.00 -0.56 6.34
C PRO A 100 10.02 -1.62 6.86
N LEU A 101 8.76 -1.26 7.11
CA LEU A 101 7.72 -2.22 7.52
C LEU A 101 7.19 -3.03 6.33
N TYR A 102 7.38 -2.53 5.10
CA TYR A 102 6.82 -3.11 3.87
C TYR A 102 7.89 -3.68 2.95
N PHE A 103 9.05 -3.03 2.87
CA PHE A 103 10.11 -3.27 1.90
C PHE A 103 11.45 -3.36 2.63
N GLY A 104 12.09 -4.53 2.55
CA GLY A 104 13.40 -4.81 3.13
C GLY A 104 14.56 -4.52 2.18
#